data_AF-A0A5E8HI00-F1
#
_entry.id   AF-A0A5E8HI00-F1
#
_cell.length_a   1.000
_cell.length_b   1.000
_cell.length_c   1.000
_cell.angle_alpha   90.00
_cell.angle_beta   90.00
_cell.angle_gamma   90.00
#
_symmetry.space_group_name_H-M   'P 1'
#
loop_
_entity.id
_entity.type
_entity.pdbx_description
1 polymer ?
#
loop_
_entity_poly.entity_id
_entity_poly.type
_entity_poly.pdbx_seq_one_letter_code
_entity_poly.pdbx_strand_id
1 'polypeptide(L)' 'MARKKIEESEIFRILKEAETGIPIKELSRKYGITEQTFYRWRNKYGGMELSEIKKMKALEQD' A
#
# COMPACT_ATOMS: atom_id res chain seq x y z
N MET A 1 -20.54 -0.47 -10.26
CA MET A 1 -19.82 -0.99 -9.08
C MET A 1 -19.11 0.17 -8.41
N ALA A 2 -19.48 0.52 -7.18
CA ALA A 2 -18.83 1.60 -6.44
C ALA A 2 -17.35 1.24 -6.24
N ARG A 3 -16.43 2.00 -6.86
CA ARG A 3 -15.01 1.89 -6.55
C ARG A 3 -14.85 2.38 -5.12
N LYS A 4 -14.66 1.46 -4.18
CA LYS A 4 -14.26 1.80 -2.81
C LYS A 4 -12.95 2.56 -2.94
N LYS A 5 -12.94 3.83 -2.51
CA LYS A 5 -11.69 4.60 -2.46
C LYS A 5 -10.84 3.93 -1.40
N ILE A 6 -9.68 3.44 -1.81
CA ILE A 6 -8.68 2.90 -0.89
C ILE A 6 -7.86 4.10 -0.46
N GLU A 7 -7.89 4.37 0.84
CA GLU A 7 -7.15 5.46 1.46
C GLU A 7 -5.64 5.23 1.31
N GLU A 8 -4.86 6.31 1.25
CA GLU A 8 -3.41 6.20 1.06
C GLU A 8 -2.76 5.34 2.16
N SER A 9 -3.25 5.46 3.40
CA SER A 9 -2.82 4.63 4.55
C SER A 9 -2.97 3.13 4.31
N GLU A 10 -3.98 2.70 3.54
CA GLU A 10 -4.24 1.31 3.20
C GLU A 10 -3.34 0.85 2.05
N ILE A 11 -3.10 1.73 1.05
CA ILE A 11 -2.11 1.51 -0.01
C ILE A 11 -0.73 1.22 0.59
N PHE A 12 -0.30 2.00 1.59
CA PHE A 12 1.00 1.81 2.23
C PHE A 12 1.10 0.50 3.01
N ARG A 13 0.03 0.08 3.70
CA ARG A 13 -0.01 -1.24 4.36
C ARG A 13 0.19 -2.37 3.36
N ILE A 14 -0.47 -2.27 2.21
CA ILE A 14 -0.38 -3.28 1.14
C ILE A 14 1.03 -3.33 0.55
N LEU A 15 1.64 -2.17 0.26
CA LEU A 15 3.02 -2.09 -0.25
C LEU A 15 4.02 -2.68 0.76
N LYS A 16 3.86 -2.39 2.06
CA LYS A 16 4.70 -2.95 3.13
C LYS A 16 4.54 -4.47 3.27
N GLU A 17 3.30 -4.97 3.20
CA GLU A 17 3.06 -6.42 3.22
C GLU A 17 3.74 -7.12 2.03
N ALA A 18 3.74 -6.50 0.85
CA ALA A 18 4.47 -7.03 -0.30
C ALA A 18 6.00 -7.07 -0.08
N GLU A 19 6.58 -6.08 0.62
CA GLU A 19 8.01 -6.09 0.99
C GLU A 19 8.37 -7.18 2.01
N THR A 20 7.42 -7.59 2.85
CA THR A 20 7.63 -8.74 3.77
C THR A 20 7.66 -10.09 3.05
N GLY A 21 7.50 -10.12 1.73
CA GLY A 21 7.55 -11.33 0.91
C GLY A 21 6.18 -11.94 0.61
N ILE A 22 5.09 -11.26 0.96
CA ILE A 22 3.72 -11.74 0.65
C ILE A 22 3.47 -11.62 -0.86
N PRO A 23 2.99 -12.68 -1.53
CA PRO A 23 2.67 -12.63 -2.95
C PRO A 23 1.58 -11.59 -3.27
N ILE A 24 1.81 -10.80 -4.32
CA ILE A 24 0.85 -9.77 -4.77
C ILE A 24 -0.53 -10.37 -5.09
N LYS A 25 -0.60 -11.62 -5.55
CA LYS A 25 -1.87 -12.34 -5.76
C LYS A 25 -2.68 -12.53 -4.49
N GLU A 26 -2.03 -12.77 -3.35
CA GLU A 26 -2.73 -12.88 -2.07
C GLU A 26 -3.21 -11.51 -1.60
N LEU A 27 -2.37 -10.47 -1.73
CA LEU A 27 -2.75 -9.09 -1.42
C LEU A 27 -3.92 -8.62 -2.30
N SER A 28 -3.90 -8.97 -3.58
CA SER A 28 -4.97 -8.70 -4.53
C SER A 28 -6.30 -9.30 -4.06
N ARG A 29 -6.31 -10.55 -3.59
CA ARG A 29 -7.51 -11.20 -3.04
C ARG A 29 -7.93 -10.62 -1.69
N LYS A 30 -6.98 -10.39 -0.79
CA LYS A 30 -7.22 -9.90 0.58
C LYS A 30 -7.81 -8.49 0.60
N TYR A 31 -7.28 -7.60 -0.25
CA TYR A 31 -7.70 -6.19 -0.31
C TYR A 31 -8.69 -5.90 -1.44
N GLY A 32 -9.05 -6.90 -2.25
CA GLY A 32 -9.96 -6.72 -3.39
C GLY A 32 -9.41 -5.80 -4.48
N ILE A 33 -8.08 -5.76 -4.63
CA ILE A 33 -7.39 -4.93 -5.63
C ILE A 33 -6.92 -5.79 -6.79
N THR A 34 -6.56 -5.16 -7.91
CA THR A 34 -5.90 -5.87 -9.02
C THR A 34 -4.38 -5.69 -8.92
N GLU A 35 -3.61 -6.64 -9.46
CA GLU A 35 -2.15 -6.52 -9.55
C GLU A 35 -1.73 -5.23 -10.28
N GLN A 36 -2.51 -4.82 -11.29
CA GLN A 36 -2.33 -3.57 -12.02
C GLN A 36 -2.37 -2.34 -11.10
N THR A 37 -3.34 -2.32 -10.18
CA THR A 37 -3.49 -1.27 -9.17
C THR A 37 -2.28 -1.24 -8.23
N PHE A 38 -1.80 -2.40 -7.81
CA PHE A 38 -0.61 -2.51 -6.96
C PHE A 38 0.63 -1.92 -7.62
N TYR A 39 0.92 -2.28 -8.88
CA TYR A 39 2.07 -1.72 -9.60
C TYR A 39 1.96 -0.22 -9.84
N ARG A 40 0.74 0.30 -10.08
CA ARG A 40 0.50 1.75 -10.15
C ARG A 40 0.86 2.45 -8.83
N TRP A 41 0.49 1.86 -7.70
CA TRP A 41 0.87 2.38 -6.39
C TRP A 41 2.37 2.25 -6.15
N ARG A 42 3.00 1.14 -6.53
CA ARG A 42 4.45 0.99 -6.45
C ARG A 42 5.20 2.03 -7.30
N ASN A 43 4.69 2.39 -8.47
CA ASN A 43 5.30 3.45 -9.27
C ASN A 43 5.06 4.85 -8.69
N LYS A 44 3.88 5.11 -8.12
CA LYS A 44 3.52 6.41 -7.54
C LYS A 44 4.18 6.65 -6.17
N TYR A 45 4.26 5.60 -5.36
CA TYR A 45 4.63 5.65 -3.94
C TYR A 45 5.87 4.82 -3.60
N GLY A 46 6.37 3.96 -4.48
CA GLY A 46 7.54 3.12 -4.20
C GLY A 46 8.89 3.85 -4.35
N GLY A 47 8.91 5.08 -4.85
CA GLY A 47 10.10 5.95 -4.90
C GLY A 47 10.13 7.02 -3.79
N MET A 48 8.96 7.42 -3.26
CA MET A 48 8.84 8.16 -2.00
C MET A 48 8.95 7.11 -0.91
N GLU A 49 10.17 6.89 -0.45
CA GLU A 49 10.54 5.79 0.44
C GLU A 49 9.46 5.59 1.52
N LEU A 50 9.01 4.33 1.71
CA LEU A 50 8.12 3.92 2.80
C LEU A 50 8.58 4.44 4.19
N SER A 51 9.83 4.92 4.30
CA SER A 51 10.40 5.63 5.44
C SER A 51 9.82 7.02 5.72
N GLU A 52 9.47 7.84 4.72
CA GLU A 52 8.88 9.18 4.93
C GLU A 52 7.49 9.05 5.56
N ILE A 53 6.80 7.96 5.24
CA ILE A 53 5.47 7.64 5.76
C ILE A 53 5.55 6.92 7.10
N LYS A 54 6.62 6.14 7.32
CA LYS A 54 6.95 5.64 8.66
C LYS A 54 7.19 6.80 9.65
N LYS A 55 7.81 7.91 9.19
CA LYS A 55 7.89 9.15 9.95
C LYS A 55 6.52 9.81 10.15
N MET A 56 5.66 9.82 9.13
CA MET A 56 4.31 10.38 9.24
C MET A 56 3.46 9.65 10.30
N LYS A 57 3.57 8.32 10.40
CA LYS A 57 2.85 7.53 11.42
C LYS A 57 3.48 7.57 12.82
N ALA A 58 4.78 7.85 12.92
CA ALA A 58 5.45 8.03 14.21
C ALA A 58 5.07 9.36 14.88
N LEU A 59 4.60 10.34 14.11
CA LEU A 59 4.16 11.64 14.61
C LEU A 59 2.69 11.66 15.09
N GLU A 60 1.92 10.58 14.94
CA GLU A 60 0.58 10.42 15.56
C GLU A 60 0.64 9.71 16.93
N GLN A 61 1.82 9.54 17.53
CA GLN A 61 2.00 8.95 18.86
C GLN A 61 2.57 9.90 19.93
N ASP A 62 2.63 11.21 19.67
CA ASP A 62 2.86 12.24 20.70
C ASP A 62 1.61 13.10 20.91
#